data_AF-A0A6J4XNG3-F1
#
_entry.id   AF-A0A6J4XNG3-F1
#
_cell.length_a   1.000
_cell.length_b   1.000
_cell.length_c   1.000
_cell.angle_alpha   90.00
_cell.angle_beta   90.00
_cell.angle_gamma   90.00
#
_symmetry.space_group_name_H-M   'P 1'
#
loop_
_entity.id
_entity.type
_entity.pdbx_description
1 polymer ?
#
loop_
_entity_poly.entity_id
_entity_poly.type
_entity_poly.pdbx_seq_one_letter_code
_entity_poly.pdbx_strand_id
1 'polypeptide(L)' 'MRALPIDMFLMNLEETFPPDSLYYMTKEQAYEELKKATGADFGYDIETWKKWLKENRKLKRTRAKIKK' A
#
# COMPACT_ATOMS: atom_id res chain seq x y z
N MET A 1 0.47 -17.55 -0.41
CA MET A 1 0.94 -16.34 -1.13
C MET A 1 1.85 -15.55 -0.20
N ARG A 2 3.09 -15.22 -0.60
CA ARG A 2 3.86 -14.17 0.10
C ARG A 2 3.19 -12.85 -0.31
N ALA A 3 2.55 -12.16 0.63
CA ALA A 3 1.92 -10.87 0.36
C ALA A 3 3.00 -9.89 -0.11
N LEU A 4 2.77 -9.24 -1.25
CA LEU A 4 3.68 -8.21 -1.75
C LEU A 4 3.61 -6.98 -0.80
N PRO A 5 4.71 -6.22 -0.67
CA PRO A 5 4.72 -5.06 0.21
C PRO A 5 3.69 -4.01 -0.24
N ILE A 6 2.90 -3.47 0.69
CA ILE A 6 1.90 -2.43 0.41
C ILE A 6 2.51 -1.20 -0.29
N ASP A 7 3.78 -0.88 -0.01
CA ASP A 7 4.50 0.21 -0.70
C ASP A 7 4.57 0.01 -2.21
N MET A 8 4.69 -1.23 -2.66
CA MET A 8 4.84 -1.56 -4.07
C MET A 8 3.53 -1.34 -4.83
N PHE A 9 2.39 -1.69 -4.22
CA PHE A 9 1.09 -1.37 -4.78
C PHE A 9 0.89 0.15 -4.85
N LEU A 10 1.29 0.89 -3.82
CA LEU A 10 1.22 2.36 -3.84
C LEU A 10 2.08 2.97 -4.95
N MET A 11 3.29 2.47 -5.18
CA MET A 11 4.16 2.94 -6.28
C MET A 11 3.56 2.65 -7.66
N ASN A 12 2.92 1.49 -7.85
CA ASN A 12 2.21 1.16 -9.09
C ASN A 12 0.95 2.02 -9.29
N LEU A 13 0.21 2.33 -8.21
CA LEU A 13 -0.92 3.27 -8.25
C LEU A 13 -0.48 4.68 -8.66
N GLU A 14 0.71 5.08 -8.21
CA GLU A 14 1.40 6.32 -8.59
C GLU A 14 2.00 6.29 -10.00
N GLU A 15 1.99 5.13 -10.68
CA GLU A 15 2.59 4.94 -12.00
C GLU A 15 4.09 5.31 -12.02
N THR A 16 4.74 5.26 -10.85
CA THR A 16 6.17 5.52 -10.67
C THR A 16 7.01 4.25 -10.80
N PHE A 17 6.36 3.10 -10.92
CA PHE A 17 7.00 1.81 -11.02
C PHE A 17 7.46 1.54 -12.46
N PRO A 18 8.71 1.08 -12.67
CA PRO A 18 9.22 0.84 -14.02
C PRO A 18 8.42 -0.25 -14.75
N PRO A 19 8.01 -0.05 -16.01
CA PRO A 19 7.17 -1.01 -16.75
C PRO A 19 7.89 -2.32 -17.10
N ASP A 20 9.22 -2.33 -17.05
CA ASP A 20 10.08 -3.50 -17.25
C ASP A 20 10.26 -4.35 -15.99
N SER A 21 9.72 -3.90 -14.86
CA SER A 21 9.82 -4.62 -13.60
C SER A 21 8.85 -5.80 -13.54
N LEU A 22 9.29 -6.93 -12.98
CA LEU A 22 8.45 -8.11 -12.71
C LEU A 22 7.27 -7.83 -11.78
N TYR A 23 7.31 -6.71 -11.06
CA TYR A 23 6.27 -6.28 -10.14
C TYR A 23 5.45 -5.09 -10.66
N TYR A 24 5.66 -4.72 -11.92
CA TYR A 24 4.78 -3.78 -12.61
C TYR A 24 3.37 -4.35 -12.68
N MET A 25 2.40 -3.52 -12.37
CA MET A 25 0.98 -3.80 -12.54
C MET A 25 0.26 -2.53 -12.94
N THR A 26 -0.91 -2.68 -13.57
CA THR A 26 -1.70 -1.50 -13.94
C THR A 26 -2.20 -0.77 -12.70
N LYS A 27 -2.58 0.48 -12.89
CA LYS A 27 -3.13 1.33 -11.82
C LYS A 27 -4.35 0.68 -11.14
N GLU A 28 -5.22 0.06 -11.93
CA GLU A 28 -6.43 -0.64 -11.46
C GLU A 28 -6.06 -1.86 -10.62
N GLN A 29 -5.07 -2.64 -11.06
CA GLN A 29 -4.58 -3.80 -10.32
C GLN A 29 -3.97 -3.38 -8.97
N ALA A 30 -3.16 -2.32 -8.97
CA ALA A 30 -2.57 -1.76 -7.77
C ALA A 30 -3.63 -1.28 -6.77
N TYR A 31 -4.68 -0.63 -7.26
CA TYR A 31 -5.82 -0.19 -6.46
C TYR A 31 -6.57 -1.39 -5.82
N GLU A 32 -6.90 -2.41 -6.60
CA GLU A 32 -7.59 -3.61 -6.09
C GLU A 32 -6.75 -4.36 -5.05
N GLU A 33 -5.44 -4.47 -5.27
CA GLU A 33 -4.54 -5.10 -4.30
C GLU A 33 -4.36 -4.26 -3.03
N LEU A 34 -4.33 -2.92 -3.13
CA LEU A 34 -4.34 -2.02 -1.97
C LEU A 34 -5.61 -2.21 -1.14
N LYS A 35 -6.77 -2.26 -1.79
CA LYS A 35 -8.06 -2.47 -1.14
C LYS A 35 -8.13 -3.83 -0.46
N LYS A 36 -7.71 -4.90 -1.13
CA LYS A 36 -7.65 -6.26 -0.53
C LYS A 36 -6.69 -6.33 0.66
N ALA A 37 -5.52 -5.70 0.55
CA ALA A 37 -4.48 -5.76 1.58
C ALA A 37 -4.81 -4.93 2.82
N THR A 38 -5.54 -3.83 2.66
CA THR A 38 -5.82 -2.87 3.75
C THR A 38 -7.25 -2.91 4.27
N GLY A 39 -8.20 -3.42 3.46
CA GLY A 39 -9.64 -3.34 3.73
C GLY A 39 -10.22 -1.93 3.58
N ALA A 40 -9.43 -0.95 3.15
CA ALA A 40 -9.85 0.43 2.96
C ALA A 40 -10.11 0.73 1.47
N ASP A 41 -10.96 1.73 1.21
CA ASP A 41 -11.27 2.18 -0.14
C ASP A 41 -11.18 3.71 -0.18
N PHE A 42 -10.19 4.20 -0.91
CA PHE A 42 -9.98 5.63 -1.17
C PHE A 42 -9.93 5.92 -2.68
N GLY A 43 -10.39 4.98 -3.52
CA GLY A 43 -10.21 5.04 -4.96
C GLY A 43 -8.73 5.23 -5.35
N TYR A 44 -8.51 6.12 -6.33
CA TYR A 44 -7.19 6.46 -6.85
C TYR A 44 -6.52 7.65 -6.13
N ASP A 45 -7.04 8.06 -4.97
CA ASP A 45 -6.45 9.16 -4.19
C ASP A 45 -5.17 8.71 -3.46
N ILE A 46 -4.06 8.91 -4.15
CA ILE A 46 -2.71 8.58 -3.69
C ILE A 46 -2.36 9.30 -2.39
N GLU A 47 -2.75 10.57 -2.22
CA GLU A 47 -2.40 11.35 -1.02
C GLU A 47 -3.11 10.80 0.21
N THR A 48 -4.39 10.45 0.07
CA THR A 48 -5.17 9.80 1.12
C THR A 48 -4.58 8.42 1.46
N TRP A 49 -4.21 7.62 0.46
CA TRP A 49 -3.50 6.36 0.68
C TRP A 49 -2.19 6.55 1.46
N LYS A 50 -1.34 7.48 1.04
CA LYS A 50 -0.06 7.81 1.70
C LYS A 50 -0.26 8.20 3.16
N LYS A 51 -1.21 9.10 3.42
CA LYS A 51 -1.51 9.57 4.78
C LYS A 51 -2.00 8.43 5.67
N TRP A 52 -2.97 7.66 5.18
CA TRP A 52 -3.56 6.54 5.91
C TRP A 52 -2.53 5.45 6.22
N LEU A 53 -1.67 5.10 5.24
CA LEU A 53 -0.60 4.13 5.43
C LEU A 53 0.45 4.62 6.44
N LYS A 54 0.80 5.91 6.41
CA LYS A 54 1.72 6.51 7.38
C LYS A 54 1.17 6.44 8.80
N GLU A 55 -0.12 6.69 8.99
CA GLU A 55 -0.79 6.61 10.29
C GLU A 55 -0.90 5.15 10.78
N ASN A 56 -1.32 4.22 9.93
CA ASN A 56 -1.47 2.82 10.31
C ASN A 56 -0.13 2.12 10.57
N ARG A 57 0.94 2.49 9.87
CA ARG A 57 2.30 2.02 10.18
C ARG A 57 2.77 2.49 11.55
N LYS A 58 2.46 3.73 11.92
CA LYS A 58 2.78 4.24 13.26
C LYS A 58 2.04 3.43 14.33
N LEU A 59 0.76 3.11 14.11
CA LEU A 59 -0.05 2.30 15.04
C LEU A 59 0.52 0.89 15.25
N LYS A 60 1.04 0.23 14.20
CA LYS A 60 1.73 -1.07 14.36
C LYS A 60 3.00 -0.97 15.20
N ARG A 61 3.75 0.13 15.09
CA ARG A 61 4.97 0.36 15.89
C ARG A 61 4.69 0.70 17.34
N THR A 62 3.59 1.39 17.65
CA THR A 62 3.21 1.68 19.06
C THR A 62 2.66 0.44 19.77
N ARG A 63 1.84 -0.40 19.10
CA ARG A 63 1.37 -1.66 19.71
C ARG A 63 2.51 -2.64 20.03
N ALA A 64 3.60 -2.62 19.27
CA ALA A 64 4.79 -3.43 19.55
C ALA A 64 5.60 -2.96 20.77
N LYS A 65 5.37 -1.73 21.27
CA LYS A 65 6.12 -1.16 22.41
C LYS A 65 5.43 -1.33 23.77
N ILE A 66 4.20 -1.86 23.82
CA ILE A 66 3.44 -2.06 25.08
C ILE A 66 3.48 -3.54 25.50
N LYS A 67 4.63 -4.19 25.30
CA LYS A 67 4.96 -5.48 25.90
C LYS A 67 6.39 -5.40 26.43
N LYS A 68 6.57 -4.73 27.56
CA LYS A 68 7.66 -5.00 28.49
C LYS A 68 7.26 -4.55 29.88
#